data_AF-A0AAU1UM42-F1
#
_entry.id   AF-A0AAU1UM42-F1
#
_cell.length_a   1.000
_cell.length_b   1.000
_cell.length_c   1.000
_cell.angle_alpha   90.00
_cell.angle_beta   90.00
_cell.angle_gamma   90.00
#
_symmetry.space_group_name_H-M   'P 1'
#
loop_
_entity.id
_entity.type
_entity.pdbx_description
1 polymer ?
#
loop_
_entity_poly.entity_id
_entity_poly.type
_entity_poly.pdbx_seq_one_letter_code
_entity_poly.pdbx_strand_id
1 'polypeptide(L)'
;MFTSNSARTRRRKRCSRTSWAWYQPYPHDHSVDMDVSGALGHFGRSPHELGQILQLRALALYGVHAVVGGGRSPLIAAMAAATPPGRITVIAPDDDAVDAFLKPRPIAALPGIGPATAKTLSRYGITTIGQLADTSESVLARILGQQARRELSARARGNDDRPVQRTALIRSTSASRNFDRDELDPDAHRRALLALAEELGARLRTSHEVCR
;
A
#
# COMPACT_ATOMS: atom_id res chain seq x y z
N MET A 1 -1.62 -9.92 3.08
CA MET A 1 -0.44 -10.80 3.21
C MET A 1 -0.66 -12.02 2.32
N PHE A 2 0.14 -12.20 1.26
CA PHE A 2 -0.03 -13.26 0.27
C PHE A 2 1.20 -14.19 0.30
N THR A 3 0.96 -15.49 0.33
CA THR A 3 1.90 -16.51 -0.15
C THR A 3 1.08 -17.62 -0.81
N SER A 4 1.05 -17.64 -2.14
CA SER A 4 0.87 -18.90 -2.86
C SER A 4 1.39 -18.78 -4.28
N ASN A 5 2.38 -19.63 -4.56
CA ASN A 5 2.95 -19.92 -5.85
C ASN A 5 1.90 -20.59 -6.76
N SER A 6 1.50 -19.95 -7.87
CA SER A 6 1.33 -20.62 -9.18
C SER A 6 0.71 -19.67 -10.21
N ALA A 7 1.27 -19.73 -11.41
CA ALA A 7 0.85 -19.04 -12.63
C ALA A 7 -0.60 -19.34 -13.07
N ARG A 8 -1.10 -18.50 -14.01
CA ARG A 8 -2.44 -18.47 -14.68
C ARG A 8 -3.49 -17.69 -13.87
N THR A 9 -4.23 -16.71 -14.41
CA THR A 9 -4.61 -16.42 -15.80
C THR A 9 -5.18 -15.00 -15.85
N ARG A 10 -4.71 -14.16 -16.78
CA ARG A 10 -5.40 -12.94 -17.20
C ARG A 10 -6.72 -13.33 -17.88
N ARG A 11 -7.88 -12.97 -17.29
CA ARG A 11 -9.13 -12.81 -18.05
C ARG A 11 -9.59 -11.36 -17.95
N ARG A 12 -9.34 -10.61 -19.04
CA ARG A 12 -10.03 -9.33 -19.31
C ARG A 12 -11.53 -9.62 -19.42
N LYS A 13 -12.33 -9.07 -18.51
CA LYS A 13 -13.77 -8.86 -18.77
C LYS A 13 -14.01 -7.38 -19.05
N ARG A 14 -14.34 -7.10 -20.31
CA ARG A 14 -14.96 -5.86 -20.77
C ARG A 14 -16.35 -5.84 -20.16
N CYS A 15 -16.61 -4.95 -19.20
CA CYS A 15 -17.95 -4.77 -18.61
C CYS A 15 -18.31 -3.29 -18.58
N SER A 16 -19.54 -3.02 -19.00
CA SER A 16 -20.19 -1.73 -19.25
C SER A 16 -20.08 -0.71 -18.11
N ARG A 17 -19.52 0.46 -18.44
CA ARG A 17 -20.04 1.83 -18.25
C ARG A 17 -20.84 2.22 -16.97
N THR A 18 -20.66 1.56 -15.84
CA THR A 18 -21.19 2.02 -14.54
C THR A 18 -20.20 1.67 -13.43
N SER A 19 -19.27 2.58 -13.14
CA SER A 19 -18.16 2.36 -12.20
C SER A 19 -18.50 2.88 -10.80
N TRP A 20 -18.90 1.97 -9.92
CA TRP A 20 -19.33 2.28 -8.55
C TRP A 20 -18.22 2.13 -7.49
N ALA A 21 -17.00 1.78 -7.90
CA ALA A 21 -15.84 1.65 -7.01
C ALA A 21 -14.54 1.90 -7.79
N TRP A 22 -13.60 2.63 -7.18
CA TRP A 22 -12.28 2.95 -7.74
C TRP A 22 -11.21 2.14 -7.06
N TYR A 23 -10.17 1.68 -7.78
CA TYR A 23 -9.13 0.84 -7.22
C TYR A 23 -7.70 1.25 -7.68
N GLN A 24 -6.74 1.37 -6.74
CA GLN A 24 -5.30 1.62 -7.02
C GLN A 24 -4.38 0.42 -6.68
N PRO A 25 -3.77 -0.27 -7.68
CA PRO A 25 -2.79 -1.32 -7.42
C PRO A 25 -1.43 -0.78 -7.00
N TYR A 26 -0.86 -1.33 -5.92
CA TYR A 26 0.52 -1.04 -5.51
C TYR A 26 1.52 -2.00 -6.20
N PRO A 27 2.67 -1.52 -6.73
CA PRO A 27 3.56 -2.35 -7.56
C PRO A 27 4.28 -3.50 -6.84
N HIS A 28 4.32 -3.52 -5.51
CA HIS A 28 5.11 -4.47 -4.72
C HIS A 28 4.31 -5.24 -3.66
N ASP A 29 3.00 -5.02 -3.59
CA ASP A 29 2.11 -5.72 -2.66
C ASP A 29 0.82 -6.07 -3.38
N HIS A 30 0.31 -7.27 -3.16
CA HIS A 30 -0.98 -7.74 -3.67
C HIS A 30 -2.17 -7.04 -2.98
N SER A 31 -2.00 -5.80 -2.54
CA SER A 31 -2.99 -5.01 -1.83
C SER A 31 -3.78 -4.13 -2.78
N VAL A 32 -5.05 -3.91 -2.40
CA VAL A 32 -6.02 -3.24 -3.25
C VAL A 32 -6.70 -2.08 -2.52
N ASP A 33 -6.33 -0.81 -2.76
CA ASP A 33 -7.01 0.36 -2.17
C ASP A 33 -8.26 0.75 -2.96
N MET A 34 -9.44 0.59 -2.37
CA MET A 34 -10.71 0.84 -3.04
C MET A 34 -11.54 1.96 -2.39
N ASP A 35 -12.01 2.93 -3.17
CA ASP A 35 -13.02 3.88 -2.72
C ASP A 35 -14.42 3.29 -2.94
N VAL A 36 -15.13 3.04 -1.83
CA VAL A 36 -16.48 2.46 -1.80
C VAL A 36 -17.56 3.46 -1.42
N SER A 37 -17.24 4.75 -1.28
CA SER A 37 -18.19 5.77 -0.81
C SER A 37 -19.47 5.82 -1.64
N GLY A 38 -19.34 5.74 -2.97
CA GLY A 38 -20.50 5.66 -3.89
C GLY A 38 -21.24 4.33 -3.85
N ALA A 39 -20.56 3.24 -3.50
CA ALA A 39 -21.15 1.91 -3.38
C ALA A 39 -22.01 1.77 -2.11
N LEU A 40 -21.64 2.44 -1.02
CA LEU A 40 -22.41 2.39 0.24
C LEU A 40 -23.85 2.85 0.03
N GLY A 41 -24.03 4.02 -0.60
CA GLY A 41 -25.35 4.56 -0.92
C GLY A 41 -26.09 3.75 -1.99
N HIS A 42 -25.38 3.25 -2.99
CA HIS A 42 -26.00 2.46 -4.07
C HIS A 42 -26.51 1.09 -3.61
N PHE A 43 -25.74 0.38 -2.79
CA PHE A 43 -26.10 -0.96 -2.32
C PHE A 43 -26.86 -0.95 -1.00
N GLY A 44 -26.91 0.18 -0.28
CA GLY A 44 -27.54 0.27 1.05
C GLY A 44 -26.88 -0.66 2.07
N ARG A 45 -25.56 -0.86 1.96
CA ARG A 45 -24.78 -1.78 2.80
C ARG A 45 -23.73 -1.02 3.59
N SER A 46 -23.44 -1.49 4.79
CA SER A 46 -22.33 -1.00 5.59
C SER A 46 -20.98 -1.38 4.95
N PRO A 47 -19.89 -0.64 5.24
CA PRO A 47 -18.56 -1.00 4.77
C PRO A 47 -18.13 -2.42 5.19
N HIS A 48 -18.58 -2.85 6.37
CA HIS A 48 -18.30 -4.19 6.88
C HIS A 48 -18.97 -5.28 6.04
N GLU A 49 -20.26 -5.13 5.70
CA GLU A 49 -20.98 -6.06 4.83
C GLU A 49 -20.37 -6.13 3.42
N LEU A 50 -19.98 -4.98 2.85
CA LEU A 50 -19.28 -4.95 1.57
C LEU A 50 -17.94 -5.71 1.65
N GLY A 51 -17.19 -5.54 2.74
CA GLY A 51 -15.98 -6.30 3.01
C GLY A 51 -16.22 -7.82 3.06
N GLN A 52 -17.31 -8.26 3.70
CA GLN A 52 -17.69 -9.68 3.75
C GLN A 52 -18.01 -10.24 2.36
N ILE A 53 -18.77 -9.49 1.56
CA ILE A 53 -19.09 -9.88 0.18
C ILE A 53 -17.81 -10.00 -0.65
N LEU A 54 -16.86 -9.07 -0.49
CA LEU A 54 -15.58 -9.12 -1.18
C LEU A 54 -14.73 -10.34 -0.77
N GLN A 55 -14.64 -10.65 0.53
CA GLN A 55 -13.94 -11.83 1.01
C GLN A 55 -14.57 -13.13 0.48
N LEU A 56 -15.89 -13.25 0.56
CA LEU A 56 -16.60 -14.43 0.06
C LEU A 56 -16.39 -14.63 -1.45
N ARG A 57 -16.43 -13.54 -2.22
CA ARG A 57 -16.16 -13.60 -3.67
C ARG A 57 -14.71 -13.94 -3.97
N ALA A 58 -13.75 -13.38 -3.22
CA ALA A 58 -12.34 -13.70 -3.38
C ALA A 58 -12.07 -15.19 -3.11
N LEU A 59 -12.69 -15.74 -2.06
CA LEU A 59 -12.59 -17.15 -1.72
C LEU A 59 -13.27 -18.03 -2.78
N ALA A 60 -14.50 -17.71 -3.19
CA ALA A 60 -15.27 -18.54 -4.12
C ALA A 60 -14.71 -18.53 -5.55
N LEU A 61 -14.18 -17.40 -6.03
CA LEU A 61 -13.70 -17.25 -7.41
C LEU A 61 -12.22 -17.60 -7.57
N TYR A 62 -11.42 -17.39 -6.53
CA TYR A 62 -9.96 -17.50 -6.61
C TYR A 62 -9.33 -18.39 -5.54
N GLY A 63 -10.11 -18.90 -4.57
CA GLY A 63 -9.59 -19.71 -3.46
C GLY A 63 -8.73 -18.94 -2.47
N VAL A 64 -8.85 -17.60 -2.42
CA VAL A 64 -7.98 -16.74 -1.61
C VAL A 64 -8.72 -16.12 -0.44
N HIS A 65 -8.15 -16.25 0.76
CA HIS A 65 -8.57 -15.49 1.94
C HIS A 65 -8.02 -14.06 1.86
N ALA A 66 -8.88 -13.10 1.57
CA ALA A 66 -8.53 -11.68 1.59
C ALA A 66 -8.62 -11.09 3.00
N VAL A 67 -7.83 -10.05 3.26
CA VAL A 67 -8.00 -9.17 4.43
C VAL A 67 -8.62 -7.87 3.94
N VAL A 68 -9.57 -7.33 4.70
CA VAL A 68 -10.22 -6.06 4.36
C VAL A 68 -10.04 -5.08 5.51
N GLY A 69 -9.35 -3.98 5.22
CA GLY A 69 -9.25 -2.81 6.09
C GLY A 69 -10.08 -1.66 5.53
N GLY A 70 -10.86 -1.00 6.39
CA GLY A 70 -11.68 0.15 6.03
C GLY A 70 -11.42 1.33 6.94
N GLY A 71 -11.50 2.54 6.39
CA GLY A 71 -11.35 3.79 7.12
C GLY A 71 -11.62 5.00 6.22
N ARG A 72 -11.55 6.20 6.79
CA ARG A 72 -11.78 7.46 6.07
C ARG A 72 -10.73 7.81 5.02
N SER A 73 -9.56 7.20 5.09
CA SER A 73 -8.43 7.46 4.18
C SER A 73 -7.67 6.16 3.87
N PRO A 74 -6.92 6.11 2.75
CA PRO A 74 -6.11 4.94 2.39
C PRO A 74 -5.11 4.55 3.48
N LEU A 75 -4.54 5.52 4.20
CA LEU A 75 -3.65 5.26 5.33
C LEU A 75 -4.33 4.46 6.44
N ILE A 76 -5.52 4.87 6.87
CA ILE A 76 -6.26 4.16 7.93
C ILE A 76 -6.68 2.77 7.45
N ALA A 77 -7.16 2.67 6.20
CA ALA A 77 -7.54 1.40 5.59
C ALA A 77 -6.36 0.42 5.53
N ALA A 78 -5.18 0.87 5.10
CA ALA A 78 -3.97 0.05 5.05
C ALA A 78 -3.54 -0.43 6.45
N MET A 79 -3.59 0.44 7.45
CA MET A 79 -3.27 0.07 8.83
C MET A 79 -4.31 -0.89 9.44
N ALA A 80 -5.59 -0.73 9.10
CA ALA A 80 -6.65 -1.65 9.51
C ALA A 80 -6.51 -3.03 8.84
N ALA A 81 -5.98 -3.08 7.62
CA ALA A 81 -5.70 -4.31 6.89
C ALA A 81 -4.44 -5.05 7.39
N ALA A 82 -3.66 -4.47 8.32
CA ALA A 82 -2.50 -5.12 8.94
C ALA A 82 -2.93 -6.13 10.02
N THR A 83 -3.77 -7.10 9.64
CA THR A 83 -4.32 -8.14 10.51
C THR A 83 -4.20 -9.53 9.85
N PRO A 84 -4.34 -10.62 10.63
CA PRO A 84 -4.34 -11.97 10.08
C PRO A 84 -5.35 -12.19 8.93
N PRO A 85 -5.08 -13.14 8.01
CA PRO A 85 -5.99 -13.51 6.92
C PRO A 85 -7.43 -13.76 7.36
N GLY A 86 -8.40 -13.37 6.53
CA GLY A 86 -9.83 -13.57 6.79
C GLY A 86 -10.45 -12.56 7.78
N ARG A 87 -9.68 -11.61 8.31
CA ARG A 87 -10.23 -10.53 9.14
C ARG A 87 -10.74 -9.36 8.32
N ILE A 88 -11.80 -8.73 8.86
CA ILE A 88 -12.33 -7.45 8.41
C ILE A 88 -12.16 -6.48 9.57
N THR A 89 -11.60 -5.32 9.32
CA THR A 89 -11.44 -4.26 10.33
C THR A 89 -11.84 -2.95 9.68
N VAL A 90 -12.90 -2.33 10.19
CA VAL A 90 -13.40 -1.04 9.70
C VAL A 90 -13.33 -0.06 10.84
N ILE A 91 -12.61 1.04 10.63
CA ILE A 91 -12.52 2.16 11.57
C ILE A 91 -13.55 3.19 11.16
N ALA A 92 -14.34 3.65 12.12
CA ALA A 92 -15.32 4.71 11.90
C ALA A 92 -14.62 6.02 11.50
N PRO A 93 -15.28 6.90 10.73
CA PRO A 93 -14.62 8.08 10.15
C PRO A 93 -14.43 9.23 11.15
N ASP A 94 -15.06 9.18 12.33
CA ASP A 94 -14.94 10.19 13.37
C ASP A 94 -13.53 10.24 13.97
N ASP A 95 -13.15 11.43 14.44
CA ASP A 95 -11.81 11.68 14.96
C ASP A 95 -11.51 10.84 16.21
N ASP A 96 -12.50 10.61 17.08
CA ASP A 96 -12.32 9.82 18.31
C ASP A 96 -11.97 8.36 18.01
N ALA A 97 -12.67 7.72 17.06
CA ALA A 97 -12.37 6.36 16.62
C ALA A 97 -11.00 6.25 15.94
N VAL A 98 -10.64 7.25 15.12
CA VAL A 98 -9.34 7.30 14.45
C VAL A 98 -8.21 7.46 15.47
N ASP A 99 -8.37 8.36 16.44
CA ASP A 99 -7.40 8.59 17.50
C ASP A 99 -7.25 7.35 18.39
N ALA A 100 -8.36 6.72 18.79
CA ALA A 100 -8.33 5.49 19.58
C ALA A 100 -7.61 4.35 18.85
N PHE A 101 -7.71 4.30 17.52
CA PHE A 101 -7.02 3.30 16.70
C PHE A 101 -5.53 3.60 16.48
N LEU A 102 -5.17 4.87 16.26
CA LEU A 102 -3.81 5.29 15.93
C LEU A 102 -2.92 5.45 17.15
N LYS A 103 -3.36 6.21 18.16
CA LYS A 103 -2.54 6.64 19.30
C LYS A 103 -1.76 5.50 20.00
N PRO A 104 -2.35 4.33 20.30
CA PRO A 104 -1.65 3.26 21.01
C PRO A 104 -0.67 2.47 20.14
N ARG A 105 -0.70 2.63 18.81
CA ARG A 105 0.14 1.84 17.90
C ARG A 105 1.59 2.31 17.92
N PRO A 106 2.54 1.39 17.69
CA PRO A 106 3.95 1.74 17.57
C PRO A 106 4.19 2.60 16.32
N ILE A 107 5.15 3.51 16.39
CA ILE A 107 5.49 4.43 15.31
C ILE A 107 5.93 3.71 14.02
N ALA A 108 6.53 2.52 14.16
CA ALA A 108 6.95 1.67 13.05
C ALA A 108 5.79 1.12 12.21
N ALA A 109 4.56 1.14 12.75
CA ALA A 109 3.37 0.71 12.01
C ALA A 109 2.82 1.80 11.06
N LEU A 110 3.29 3.05 11.17
CA LEU A 110 2.81 4.15 10.36
C LEU A 110 3.41 4.09 8.94
N PRO A 111 2.59 4.03 7.87
CA PRO A 111 3.10 4.00 6.51
C PRO A 111 3.96 5.22 6.16
N GLY A 112 5.15 4.97 5.62
CA GLY A 112 6.15 5.99 5.27
C GLY A 112 7.23 6.23 6.32
N ILE A 113 7.13 5.59 7.50
CA ILE A 113 8.24 5.53 8.44
C ILE A 113 9.04 4.25 8.19
N GLY A 114 10.26 4.40 7.69
CA GLY A 114 11.20 3.28 7.56
C GLY A 114 11.86 2.91 8.90
N PRO A 115 12.55 1.76 8.96
CA PRO A 115 13.20 1.28 10.19
C PRO A 115 14.25 2.25 10.74
N ALA A 116 14.97 2.96 9.85
CA ALA A 116 15.94 3.99 10.25
C ALA A 116 15.26 5.17 10.94
N THR A 117 14.18 5.68 10.35
CA THR A 117 13.39 6.80 10.89
C THR A 117 12.74 6.43 12.22
N ALA A 118 12.18 5.23 12.33
CA ALA A 118 11.61 4.72 13.58
C ALA A 118 12.67 4.63 14.69
N LYS A 119 13.89 4.16 14.37
CA LYS A 119 15.01 4.09 15.31
C LYS A 119 15.46 5.47 15.77
N THR A 120 15.54 6.44 14.86
CA THR A 120 15.84 7.83 15.20
C THR A 120 14.82 8.40 16.16
N LEU A 121 13.52 8.27 15.85
CA LEU A 121 12.44 8.78 16.71
C LEU A 121 12.41 8.11 18.09
N SER A 122 12.69 6.81 18.14
CA SER A 122 12.79 6.06 19.40
C SER A 122 13.92 6.60 20.31
N ARG A 123 15.03 7.11 19.75
CA ARG A 123 16.10 7.75 20.54
C ARG A 123 15.66 9.07 21.20
N TYR A 124 14.65 9.73 20.64
CA TYR A 124 14.05 10.94 21.21
C TYR A 124 12.86 10.63 22.13
N GLY A 125 12.61 9.35 22.47
CA GLY A 125 11.50 8.93 23.33
C GLY A 125 10.15 8.84 22.61
N ILE A 126 10.12 9.01 21.29
CA ILE A 126 8.90 8.94 20.47
C ILE A 126 8.78 7.50 19.94
N THR A 127 7.93 6.71 20.59
CA THR A 127 7.73 5.29 20.32
C THR A 127 6.34 4.95 19.78
N THR A 128 5.34 5.78 20.10
CA THR A 128 3.94 5.61 19.66
C THR A 128 3.52 6.68 18.66
N ILE A 129 2.47 6.39 17.89
CA ILE A 129 1.88 7.36 16.95
C ILE A 129 1.24 8.52 17.72
N GLY A 130 0.66 8.27 18.90
CA GLY A 130 0.13 9.33 19.77
C GLY A 130 1.21 10.32 20.20
N GLN A 131 2.37 9.83 20.64
CA GLN A 131 3.51 10.68 20.99
C GLN A 131 3.98 11.51 19.78
N LEU A 132 3.98 10.92 18.58
CA LEU A 132 4.30 11.64 17.35
C LEU A 132 3.28 12.76 17.05
N ALA A 133 1.99 12.51 17.24
CA ALA A 133 0.92 13.48 17.03
C ALA A 133 0.96 14.64 18.05
N ASP A 134 1.39 14.36 19.28
CA ASP A 134 1.52 15.35 20.37
C ASP A 134 2.85 16.13 20.29
N THR A 135 3.83 15.64 19.52
CA THR A 135 5.12 16.32 19.37
C THR A 135 4.97 17.59 18.54
N SER A 136 5.55 18.68 19.03
CA SER A 136 5.54 19.96 18.31
C SER A 136 6.23 19.86 16.93
N GLU A 137 5.70 20.62 15.98
CA GLU A 137 6.22 20.65 14.63
C GLU A 137 7.69 21.11 14.58
N SER A 138 8.09 22.09 15.39
CA SER A 138 9.47 22.58 15.42
C SER A 138 10.48 21.48 15.79
N VAL A 139 10.12 20.60 16.74
CA VAL A 139 10.95 19.47 17.15
C VAL A 139 11.04 18.44 16.03
N LEU A 140 9.93 18.08 15.40
CA LEU A 140 9.91 17.13 14.28
C LEU A 140 10.71 17.64 13.07
N ALA A 141 10.66 18.95 12.78
CA ALA A 141 11.48 19.55 11.72
C ALA A 141 12.98 19.38 11.98
N ARG A 142 13.39 19.50 13.26
CA ARG A 142 14.80 19.39 13.64
C ARG A 142 15.31 17.95 13.57
N ILE A 143 14.45 16.96 13.82
CA ILE A 143 14.80 15.53 13.80
C ILE A 143 14.75 14.96 12.37
N LEU A 144 13.70 15.28 11.61
CA LEU A 144 13.36 14.61 10.34
C LEU A 144 13.53 15.49 9.09
N GLY A 145 13.69 16.80 9.27
CA GLY A 145 13.65 17.78 8.19
C GLY A 145 12.24 18.33 7.92
N GLN A 146 12.18 19.42 7.15
CA GLN A 146 10.95 20.20 6.97
C GLN A 146 9.85 19.46 6.19
N GLN A 147 10.22 18.70 5.17
CA GLN A 147 9.25 17.99 4.33
C GLN A 147 8.63 16.80 5.07
N ALA A 148 9.49 15.93 5.62
CA ALA A 148 9.07 14.74 6.35
C ALA A 148 8.19 15.10 7.56
N ARG A 149 8.50 16.21 8.25
CA ARG A 149 7.69 16.69 9.37
C ARG A 149 6.21 16.87 8.98
N ARG A 150 5.91 17.64 7.94
CA ARG A 150 4.52 18.01 7.60
C ARG A 150 3.71 16.78 7.27
N GLU A 151 4.26 15.90 6.45
CA GLU A 151 3.62 14.66 6.05
C GLU A 151 3.40 13.73 7.25
N LEU A 152 4.40 13.53 8.10
CA LEU A 152 4.28 12.61 9.25
C LEU A 152 3.37 13.16 10.34
N SER A 153 3.39 14.48 10.58
CA SER A 153 2.48 15.18 11.50
C SER A 153 1.01 15.01 11.05
N ALA A 154 0.73 15.14 9.75
CA ALA A 154 -0.61 14.91 9.22
C ALA A 154 -1.04 13.44 9.35
N ARG A 155 -0.15 12.50 8.95
CA ARG A 155 -0.42 11.06 9.01
C ARG A 155 -0.63 10.55 10.43
N ALA A 156 0.09 11.10 11.42
CA ALA A 156 -0.07 10.75 12.82
C ALA A 156 -1.46 11.09 13.37
N ARG A 157 -2.12 12.10 12.80
CA ARG A 157 -3.52 12.49 13.10
C ARG A 157 -4.54 11.83 12.17
N GLY A 158 -4.12 10.83 11.39
CA GLY A 158 -4.98 10.12 10.44
C GLY A 158 -5.39 10.94 9.21
N ASN A 159 -4.73 12.06 8.96
CA ASN A 159 -4.99 12.91 7.79
C ASN A 159 -4.10 12.45 6.64
N ASP A 160 -4.74 12.01 5.57
CA ASP A 160 -4.10 11.58 4.33
C ASP A 160 -4.96 11.99 3.14
N ASP A 161 -4.57 13.08 2.47
CA ASP A 161 -5.31 13.67 1.35
C ASP A 161 -5.06 12.92 0.03
N ARG A 162 -4.32 11.80 0.05
CA ARG A 162 -4.03 11.03 -1.15
C ARG A 162 -5.32 10.41 -1.72
N PRO A 163 -5.74 10.77 -2.93
CA PRO A 163 -6.90 10.15 -3.54
C PRO A 163 -6.56 8.73 -4.00
N VAL A 164 -7.55 7.83 -3.94
CA VAL A 164 -7.45 6.51 -4.58
C VAL A 164 -7.37 6.71 -6.10
N GLN A 165 -6.21 6.45 -6.69
CA GLN A 165 -6.00 6.69 -8.11
C GLN A 165 -6.58 5.57 -8.98
N ARG A 166 -7.32 5.94 -10.04
CA ARG A 166 -8.01 5.01 -10.96
C ARG A 166 -7.05 4.20 -11.84
N THR A 167 -5.90 4.77 -12.17
CA THR A 167 -4.89 4.18 -13.04
C THR A 167 -3.53 4.57 -12.52
N ALA A 168 -2.78 3.63 -11.97
CA ALA A 168 -1.36 3.80 -11.78
C ALA A 168 -0.71 3.75 -13.18
N LEU A 169 -0.37 4.91 -13.75
CA LEU A 169 0.55 4.96 -14.87
C LEU A 169 1.89 4.42 -14.36
N ILE A 170 2.36 3.32 -14.95
CA ILE A 170 3.68 2.78 -14.64
C ILE A 170 4.70 3.82 -15.12
N ARG A 171 5.31 4.53 -14.17
CA ARG A 171 6.28 5.60 -14.47
C ARG A 171 7.66 5.05 -14.80
N SER A 172 7.99 3.87 -14.31
CA SER A 172 9.29 3.23 -14.51
C SER A 172 9.17 1.72 -14.37
N THR A 173 9.83 1.00 -15.27
CA THR A 173 10.01 -0.46 -15.19
C THR A 173 11.50 -0.74 -15.06
N SER A 174 11.89 -1.44 -14.00
CA SER A 174 13.28 -1.85 -13.76
C SER A 174 13.38 -3.37 -13.63
N ALA A 175 14.57 -3.88 -13.91
CA ALA A 175 14.98 -5.25 -13.66
C ALA A 175 16.37 -5.18 -13.02
N SER A 176 16.63 -6.04 -12.05
CA SER A 176 17.87 -6.07 -11.31
C SER A 176 18.26 -7.50 -11.00
N ARG A 177 19.56 -7.79 -11.02
CA ARG A 177 20.10 -9.11 -10.71
C ARG A 177 21.19 -8.96 -9.66
N ASN A 178 21.06 -9.73 -8.59
CA ASN A 178 22.11 -9.83 -7.57
C ASN A 178 23.02 -11.00 -7.92
N PHE A 179 24.32 -10.85 -7.67
CA PHE A 179 25.31 -11.93 -7.76
C PHE A 179 25.52 -12.53 -6.37
N ASP A 180 25.79 -13.83 -6.31
CA ASP A 180 25.98 -14.55 -5.03
C ASP A 180 27.31 -14.17 -4.33
N ARG A 181 28.26 -13.65 -5.10
CA ARG A 181 29.57 -13.18 -4.66
C ARG A 181 30.01 -11.99 -5.49
N ASP A 182 31.02 -11.28 -5.02
CA ASP A 182 31.66 -10.22 -5.80
C ASP A 182 32.17 -10.79 -7.12
N GLU A 183 31.61 -10.28 -8.21
CA GLU A 183 31.94 -10.68 -9.57
C GLU A 183 32.82 -9.59 -10.20
N LEU A 184 34.00 -9.99 -10.68
CA LEU A 184 34.95 -9.07 -11.32
C LEU A 184 35.10 -9.37 -12.81
N ASP A 185 34.54 -10.49 -13.28
CA ASP A 185 34.55 -10.87 -14.70
C ASP A 185 33.70 -9.89 -15.53
N PRO A 186 34.31 -9.10 -16.43
CA PRO A 186 33.59 -8.20 -17.31
C PRO A 186 32.61 -8.94 -18.25
N ASP A 187 32.90 -10.19 -18.63
CA ASP A 187 32.01 -10.97 -19.49
C ASP A 187 30.78 -11.46 -18.73
N ALA A 188 30.92 -11.81 -17.45
CA ALA A 188 29.78 -12.10 -16.57
C ALA A 188 28.86 -10.87 -16.41
N HIS A 189 29.44 -9.68 -16.22
CA HIS A 189 28.67 -8.43 -16.20
C HIS A 189 27.94 -8.17 -17.51
N ARG A 190 28.63 -8.34 -18.66
CA ARG A 190 28.02 -8.14 -19.98
C ARG A 190 26.86 -9.11 -20.20
N ARG A 191 27.02 -10.39 -19.85
CA ARG A 191 25.94 -11.40 -19.93
C ARG A 191 24.73 -11.01 -19.06
N ALA A 192 24.97 -10.55 -17.82
CA ALA A 192 23.90 -10.12 -16.93
C ALA A 192 23.15 -8.90 -17.49
N LEU A 193 23.87 -7.91 -18.02
CA LEU A 193 23.28 -6.73 -18.65
C LEU A 193 22.42 -7.09 -19.86
N LEU A 194 22.91 -7.97 -20.74
CA LEU A 194 22.15 -8.42 -21.91
C LEU A 194 20.87 -9.15 -21.49
N ALA A 195 20.95 -10.04 -20.50
CA ALA A 195 19.79 -10.75 -19.97
C ALA A 195 18.74 -9.79 -19.37
N LEU A 196 19.18 -8.77 -18.63
CA LEU A 196 18.29 -7.74 -18.08
C LEU A 196 17.64 -6.89 -19.18
N ALA A 197 18.38 -6.55 -20.24
CA ALA A 197 17.86 -5.82 -21.39
C ALA A 197 16.81 -6.65 -22.15
N GLU A 198 17.05 -7.96 -22.33
CA GLU A 198 16.08 -8.88 -22.91
C GLU A 198 14.81 -9.01 -22.07
N GLU A 199 14.95 -9.13 -20.74
CA GLU A 199 13.83 -9.19 -19.81
C GLU A 199 12.97 -7.92 -19.89
N LEU A 200 13.61 -6.74 -19.83
CA LEU A 200 12.93 -5.46 -19.96
C LEU A 200 12.23 -5.32 -21.32
N GLY A 201 12.92 -5.67 -22.41
CA GLY A 201 12.36 -5.62 -23.75
C GLY A 201 11.18 -6.58 -23.94
N ALA A 202 11.23 -7.78 -23.38
CA ALA A 202 10.12 -8.73 -23.38
C ALA A 202 8.93 -8.20 -22.57
N ARG A 203 9.18 -7.61 -21.39
CA ARG A 203 8.13 -7.02 -20.55
C ARG A 203 7.44 -5.85 -21.23
N LEU A 204 8.19 -4.90 -21.79
CA LEU A 204 7.66 -3.72 -22.51
C LEU A 204 6.82 -4.13 -23.73
N ARG A 205 7.28 -5.13 -24.50
CA ARG A 205 6.49 -5.68 -25.63
C ARG A 205 5.17 -6.30 -25.18
N THR A 206 5.18 -6.98 -24.03
CA THR A 206 3.98 -7.61 -23.46
C THR A 206 3.00 -6.60 -22.88
N SER A 207 3.48 -5.46 -22.37
CA SER A 207 2.65 -4.35 -21.90
C SER A 207 2.26 -3.36 -22.98
N HIS A 208 2.82 -3.48 -24.20
CA HIS A 208 2.67 -2.51 -25.30
C HIS A 208 3.12 -1.09 -24.91
N GLU A 209 4.19 -0.99 -24.14
CA GLU A 209 4.76 0.27 -23.64
C GLU A 209 6.04 0.64 -24.40
N VAL A 210 6.33 1.94 -24.48
CA VAL A 210 7.55 2.47 -25.11
C VAL A 210 8.30 3.31 -24.06
N CYS A 211 9.59 3.06 -23.92
CA CYS A 211 10.50 3.80 -23.04
C CYS A 211 11.32 4.80 -23.88
N ARG A 212 11.67 5.97 -23.32
CA ARG A 212 12.51 6.99 -23.95
C ARG A 212 13.83 7.13 -23.20
#